data_AF-A0A962IFE9-F1
#
_entry.id   AF-A0A962IFE9-F1
#
_cell.length_a   1.000
_cell.length_b   1.000
_cell.length_c   1.000
_cell.angle_alpha   90.00
_cell.angle_beta   90.00
_cell.angle_gamma   90.00
#
_symmetry.space_group_name_H-M   'P 1'
#
loop_
_entity.id
_entity.type
_entity.pdbx_description
1 polymer ?
#
loop_
_entity_poly.entity_id
_entity_poly.type
_entity_poly.pdbx_seq_one_letter_code
_entity_poly.pdbx_strand_id
1 'polypeptide(L)' 'PIAIGLCLTLIHLVSIPVTNTSVNPARSTGVALFAGGGYLMQLWLFWVAPIAGGILGAVVYRFVRDNDE' A
#
# COMPACT_ATOMS: atom_id res chain seq x y z
N PRO A 1 -4.21 3.65 -17.23
CA PRO A 1 -4.12 4.87 -16.37
C PRO A 1 -5.34 5.07 -15.46
N ILE A 2 -6.56 5.14 -16.01
CA ILE A 2 -7.79 5.43 -15.26
C ILE A 2 -8.06 4.39 -14.17
N ALA A 3 -8.05 3.09 -14.51
CA ALA A 3 -8.34 2.02 -13.56
C ALA A 3 -7.39 2.03 -12.34
N ILE A 4 -6.08 2.19 -12.58
CA ILE A 4 -5.07 2.26 -11.50
C ILE A 4 -5.26 3.52 -10.65
N GLY A 5 -5.51 4.67 -11.27
CA GLY A 5 -5.73 5.93 -10.57
C GLY A 5 -6.97 5.89 -9.67
N LEU A 6 -8.11 5.44 -10.20
CA LEU A 6 -9.36 5.31 -9.44
C LEU A 6 -9.27 4.23 -8.35
N CYS A 7 -8.53 3.15 -8.59
CA CYS A 7 -8.22 2.16 -7.55
C CYS A 7 -7.47 2.82 -6.37
N LEU A 8 -6.45 3.65 -6.64
CA LEU A 8 -5.75 4.38 -5.60
C LEU A 8 -6.67 5.37 -4.87
N THR A 9 -7.56 6.06 -5.58
CA THR A 9 -8.59 6.92 -4.96
C THR A 9 -9.48 6.13 -4.00
N LEU A 10 -9.98 4.97 -4.43
CA LEU A 10 -10.80 4.09 -3.59
C LEU A 10 -10.03 3.65 -2.32
N ILE A 11 -8.78 3.24 -2.47
CA ILE A 11 -7.92 2.85 -1.33
C ILE A 11 -7.84 4.00 -0.30
N HIS A 12 -7.71 5.24 -0.76
CA HIS A 12 -7.68 6.41 0.13
C HIS A 12 -9.01 6.63 0.84
N LEU A 13 -10.13 6.56 0.12
CA LEU A 13 -11.47 6.73 0.70
C LEU A 13 -11.73 5.76 1.85
N VAL A 14 -11.16 4.55 1.79
CA VAL A 14 -11.34 3.52 2.83
C VAL A 14 -10.32 3.65 3.96
N SER A 15 -9.03 3.85 3.65
CA SER A 15 -7.95 3.59 4.62
C SER A 15 -7.31 4.83 5.27
N ILE A 16 -7.71 6.06 4.87
CA ILE A 16 -7.27 7.30 5.52
C ILE A 16 -7.55 7.29 7.03
N PRO A 17 -8.77 7.00 7.52
CA PRO A 17 -9.06 7.08 8.96
C PRO A 17 -8.33 6.00 9.80
N VAL A 18 -7.77 4.98 9.16
CA VAL A 18 -7.10 3.86 9.85
C VAL A 18 -5.59 4.09 9.92
N THR A 19 -4.95 4.43 8.80
CA THR A 19 -3.48 4.51 8.70
C THR A 19 -2.96 5.76 7.97
N ASN A 20 -3.84 6.71 7.66
CA ASN A 20 -3.56 7.84 6.77
C ASN A 20 -3.10 7.41 5.35
N THR A 21 -3.47 6.19 4.97
CA THR A 21 -3.19 5.52 3.69
C THR A 21 -1.73 5.57 3.25
N SER A 22 -1.00 4.49 3.54
CA SER A 22 0.34 4.27 2.98
C SER A 22 0.27 3.65 1.59
N VAL A 23 0.06 2.32 1.52
CA VAL A 23 0.13 1.43 0.34
C VAL A 23 1.35 1.66 -0.58
N ASN A 24 2.36 2.40 -0.10
CA ASN A 24 3.53 2.82 -0.86
C ASN A 24 4.65 3.19 0.14
N PRO A 25 5.68 2.32 0.28
CA PRO A 25 6.76 2.54 1.23
C PRO A 25 7.55 3.84 1.00
N ALA A 26 7.75 4.25 -0.27
CA ALA A 26 8.45 5.49 -0.60
C ALA A 26 7.65 6.73 -0.18
N ARG A 27 6.32 6.73 -0.40
CA ARG A 27 5.41 7.81 0.03
C ARG A 27 5.40 7.97 1.55
N SER A 28 5.43 6.87 2.31
CA SER A 28 5.49 6.91 3.77
C SER A 28 6.86 7.38 4.27
N THR A 29 7.95 6.89 3.67
CA THR A 29 9.32 7.26 4.05
C THR A 29 9.57 8.75 3.86
N GLY A 30 9.14 9.31 2.71
CA GLY A 30 9.33 10.72 2.40
C GLY A 30 8.78 11.65 3.48
N VAL A 31 7.56 11.42 3.97
CA VAL A 31 6.95 12.27 5.02
C VAL A 31 7.52 11.97 6.40
N ALA A 32 7.76 10.70 6.72
CA ALA A 32 8.23 10.29 8.05
C ALA A 32 9.60 10.89 8.42
N LEU A 33 10.50 11.06 7.44
CA LEU A 33 11.81 11.69 7.65
C LEU A 33 11.72 13.14 8.14
N PHE A 34 10.71 13.90 7.68
CA PHE A 34 10.51 15.28 8.12
C PHE A 34 9.62 15.37 9.37
N ALA A 35 8.66 14.46 9.53
CA ALA A 35 7.80 14.42 10.72
C ALA A 35 8.56 13.96 11.98
N GLY A 36 9.54 13.06 11.81
CA GLY A 36 10.40 12.57 12.89
C GLY A 36 9.66 11.77 13.98
N GLY A 37 10.34 11.56 15.11
CA GLY A 37 9.76 10.99 16.32
C GLY A 37 9.05 9.65 16.13
N GLY A 38 7.83 9.54 16.66
CA GLY A 38 7.02 8.31 16.62
C GLY A 38 6.69 7.82 15.21
N TYR A 39 6.70 8.71 14.20
CA TYR A 39 6.41 8.33 12.81
C TYR A 39 7.54 7.50 12.19
N LEU A 40 8.81 7.79 12.52
CA LEU A 40 9.94 6.97 12.08
C LEU A 40 9.91 5.58 12.74
N MET A 41 9.50 5.52 14.01
CA MET A 41 9.40 4.25 14.73
C MET A 41 8.31 3.33 14.16
N GLN A 42 7.27 3.89 13.53
CA GLN A 42 6.19 3.13 12.89
C GLN A 42 6.47 2.79 11.42
N LEU A 43 7.52 3.36 10.81
CA LEU A 43 7.77 3.28 9.37
C LEU A 43 7.93 1.85 8.85
N TRP A 44 8.46 0.94 9.67
CA TRP A 44 8.65 -0.46 9.28
C TRP A 44 7.35 -1.14 8.84
N LEU A 45 6.22 -0.83 9.49
CA LEU A 45 4.92 -1.41 9.16
C LEU A 45 4.49 -1.02 7.73
N PHE A 46 4.78 0.21 7.34
CA PHE A 46 4.50 0.76 6.02
C PHE A 46 5.47 0.29 4.92
N TRP A 47 6.49 -0.48 5.30
CA TRP A 47 7.29 -1.25 4.35
C TRP A 47 6.75 -2.68 4.25
N VAL A 48 6.62 -3.37 5.37
CA VAL A 48 6.25 -4.79 5.40
C VAL A 48 4.85 -5.02 4.83
N ALA A 49 3.84 -4.27 5.29
CA ALA A 49 2.46 -4.54 4.89
C ALA A 49 2.18 -4.27 3.40
N PRO A 50 2.61 -3.15 2.78
CA PRO A 50 2.38 -2.94 1.35
C PRO A 50 3.12 -3.95 0.46
N ILE A 51 4.35 -4.34 0.83
CA ILE A 51 5.12 -5.33 0.06
C ILE A 51 4.45 -6.70 0.14
N ALA A 52 4.09 -7.15 1.35
CA ALA A 52 3.39 -8.41 1.54
C ALA A 52 2.05 -8.43 0.78
N GLY A 53 1.27 -7.35 0.87
CA GLY A 53 0.01 -7.20 0.14
C GLY A 53 0.19 -7.21 -1.38
N GLY A 54 1.22 -6.55 -1.90
CA GLY A 54 1.55 -6.54 -3.33
C GLY A 54 1.92 -7.94 -3.85
N ILE A 55 2.74 -8.68 -3.10
CA ILE A 55 3.09 -10.08 -3.41
C ILE A 55 1.84 -10.96 -3.39
N LEU A 56 1.00 -10.85 -2.34
CA LEU A 56 -0.23 -11.62 -2.23
C LEU A 56 -1.19 -11.33 -3.39
N GLY A 57 -1.36 -10.05 -3.75
CA GLY A 57 -2.17 -9.65 -4.89
C GLY A 57 -1.67 -10.23 -6.22
N ALA A 58 -0.35 -10.24 -6.43
CA ALA A 58 0.26 -10.86 -7.60
C ALA A 58 0.04 -12.39 -7.64
N VAL A 59 0.18 -13.07 -6.51
CA VAL A 59 -0.08 -14.52 -6.39
C VAL A 59 -1.54 -14.83 -6.69
N VAL A 60 -2.48 -14.08 -6.09
CA VAL A 60 -3.92 -14.25 -6.33
C VAL A 60 -4.26 -14.03 -7.81
N TYR A 61 -3.72 -12.97 -8.42
CA TYR A 61 -3.96 -12.68 -9.84
C TYR A 61 -3.47 -13.84 -10.73
N ARG A 62 -2.27 -14.38 -10.46
CA ARG A 62 -1.75 -15.52 -11.22
C ARG A 62 -2.63 -16.76 -11.05
N PHE A 63 -3.02 -17.09 -9.82
CA PHE A 63 -3.86 -18.25 -9.58
C PHE A 63 -5.22 -18.13 -10.28
N VAL A 64 -5.89 -16.98 -10.19
CA VAL A 64 -7.19 -16.79 -10.86
C VAL A 64 -7.04 -16.87 -12.37
N ARG A 65 -6.04 -16.19 -12.94
CA ARG A 65 -5.82 -16.18 -14.39
C ARG A 65 -5.46 -17.56 -14.95
N ASP A 66 -4.64 -18.33 -14.24
CA ASP A 66 -4.22 -19.67 -14.68
C ASP A 66 -5.38 -20.70 -14.59
N ASN A 67 -6.48 -20.41 -13.89
CA ASN A 67 -7.70 -21.26 -13.90
C ASN A 67 -8.67 -20.89 -15.04
N ASP A 68 -8.48 -19.76 -15.70
CA ASP A 68 -9.30 -19.28 -16.83
C ASP A 68 -8.70 -19.67 -18.20
N GLU A 69 -7.51 -20.29 -18.22
CA GLU A 69 -6.85 -20.92 -19.39
C GLU A 69 -7.06 -22.45 -19.38
#